data_AF-A0AA35PW30-F1
#
_entry.id   AF-A0AA35PW30-F1
#
_cell.length_a   1.000
_cell.length_b   1.000
_cell.length_c   1.000
_cell.angle_alpha   90.00
_cell.angle_beta   90.00
_cell.angle_gamma   90.00
#
_symmetry.space_group_name_H-M   'P 1'
#
loop_
_entity.id
_entity.type
_entity.pdbx_description
1 polymer ?
#
loop_
_entity_poly.entity_id
_entity_poly.type
_entity_poly.pdbx_seq_one_letter_code
_entity_poly.pdbx_strand_id
1 'polypeptide(L)'
;MAILALVSLTILYGLYGTTACLIVTFFFRLSRRLVRVARPGGYLTSNKEIPARMLVGIHENASTWYLYRGSRAVVDTLLNKPMNHSITSPLGAALPLFLRGLGALQLIAMTFVAAQKGWDGVALLALITGTRATNKLCYSEDRLARLWMRRDGASMEVRGYRFGGRTAMLGAIQLLKSEKVTAWMDDILTPSPSREVWLARLNGETGKKQKKLENDLSEHDRSWLEINTKQSILAAGIIKSNTSPVSIPIAAC
;
A
#
# COMPACT_ATOMS: atom_id res chain seq x y z
N MET A 1 10.33 -23.58 19.16
CA MET A 1 10.97 -23.53 20.49
C MET A 1 10.22 -22.60 21.43
N ALA A 2 10.21 -21.27 21.22
CA ALA A 2 9.55 -20.33 22.15
C ALA A 2 8.04 -20.62 22.45
N ILE A 3 7.23 -20.99 21.45
CA ILE A 3 5.79 -21.29 21.69
C ILE A 3 5.59 -22.55 22.52
N LEU A 4 6.41 -23.59 22.31
CA LEU A 4 6.27 -24.85 23.05
C LEU A 4 6.60 -24.64 24.53
N ALA A 5 7.61 -23.84 24.83
CA ALA A 5 7.92 -23.45 26.21
C ALA A 5 6.76 -22.65 26.84
N LEU A 6 6.14 -21.74 26.08
CA LEU A 6 4.99 -20.98 26.55
C LEU A 6 3.77 -21.89 26.82
N VAL A 7 3.52 -22.87 25.96
CA VAL A 7 2.46 -23.88 26.13
C VAL A 7 2.68 -24.69 27.40
N SER A 8 3.90 -25.17 27.64
CA SER A 8 4.23 -25.91 28.87
C SER A 8 3.99 -25.06 30.12
N LEU A 9 4.36 -23.78 30.08
CA LEU A 9 4.16 -22.85 31.19
C LEU A 9 2.68 -22.55 31.44
N THR A 10 1.88 -22.30 30.40
CA THR A 10 0.44 -22.03 30.56
C THR A 10 -0.33 -23.24 31.06
N ILE A 11 0.08 -24.46 30.70
CA ILE A 11 -0.49 -25.70 31.26
C ILE A 11 -0.20 -25.79 32.76
N LEU A 12 1.04 -25.49 33.17
CA LEU A 12 1.44 -25.55 34.58
C LEU A 12 0.63 -24.60 35.47
N TYR A 13 0.23 -23.44 34.92
CA TYR A 13 -0.61 -22.45 35.60
C TYR A 13 -2.12 -22.67 35.42
N GLY A 14 -2.56 -23.76 34.77
CA GLY A 14 -3.98 -24.06 34.57
C GLY A 14 -4.71 -23.13 33.59
N LEU A 15 -3.95 -22.43 32.72
CA LEU A 15 -4.46 -21.47 31.74
C LEU A 15 -4.85 -22.20 30.44
N TYR A 16 -5.87 -23.06 30.51
CA TYR A 16 -6.18 -24.03 29.46
C TYR A 16 -6.66 -23.39 28.15
N GLY A 17 -7.44 -22.31 28.20
CA GLY A 17 -7.92 -21.62 27.01
C GLY A 17 -6.83 -20.78 26.34
N THR A 18 -5.94 -20.15 27.12
CA THR A 18 -4.71 -19.54 26.57
C THR A 18 -3.82 -20.60 25.93
N THR A 19 -3.68 -21.75 26.58
CA THR A 19 -2.93 -22.90 26.04
C THR A 19 -3.51 -23.35 24.70
N ALA A 20 -4.83 -23.49 24.59
CA ALA A 20 -5.50 -23.86 23.35
C ALA A 20 -5.18 -22.87 22.22
N CYS A 21 -5.24 -21.55 22.50
CA CYS A 21 -4.86 -20.51 21.54
C CYS A 21 -3.40 -20.63 21.07
N LEU A 22 -2.48 -20.96 21.98
CA LEU A 22 -1.07 -21.14 21.65
C LEU A 22 -0.82 -22.39 20.79
N ILE A 23 -1.54 -23.48 21.06
CA ILE A 23 -1.49 -24.72 20.26
C ILE A 23 -2.01 -24.44 18.84
N VAL A 24 -3.14 -23.75 18.69
CA VAL A 24 -3.66 -23.39 17.38
C VAL A 24 -2.68 -22.48 16.63
N THR A 25 -2.07 -21.51 17.31
CA THR A 25 -1.02 -20.65 16.75
C THR A 25 0.20 -21.46 16.28
N PHE A 26 0.59 -22.50 17.02
CA PHE A 26 1.66 -23.41 16.61
C PHE A 26 1.31 -24.11 15.28
N PHE A 27 0.09 -24.65 15.15
CA PHE A 27 -0.35 -25.29 13.91
C PHE A 27 -0.45 -24.31 12.73
N PHE A 28 -0.87 -23.05 12.96
CA PHE A 28 -0.78 -22.02 11.91
C PHE A 28 0.66 -21.77 11.45
N ARG A 29 1.62 -21.69 12.38
CA ARG A 29 3.04 -21.52 12.04
C ARG A 29 3.63 -22.73 11.32
N LEU A 30 3.21 -23.93 11.70
CA LEU A 30 3.61 -25.16 11.02
C LEU A 30 3.06 -25.20 9.60
N SER A 31 1.76 -24.93 9.44
CA SER A 31 1.10 -24.85 8.13
C SER A 31 1.79 -23.85 7.21
N ARG A 32 2.16 -22.67 7.72
CA ARG A 32 2.90 -21.66 6.96
C ARG A 32 4.25 -22.18 6.42
N ARG A 33 4.94 -23.06 7.16
CA ARG A 33 6.21 -23.66 6.69
C ARG A 33 6.00 -24.72 5.59
N LEU A 34 4.83 -25.35 5.58
CA LEU A 34 4.46 -26.34 4.56
C LEU A 34 3.96 -25.69 3.26
N VAL A 35 3.55 -24.42 3.32
CA VAL A 35 3.13 -23.66 2.14
C VAL A 35 4.37 -23.21 1.36
N ARG A 36 4.46 -23.64 0.10
CA ARG A 36 5.43 -23.14 -0.88
C ARG A 36 4.71 -22.24 -1.86
N VAL A 37 5.11 -20.97 -1.88
CA VAL A 37 4.61 -19.98 -2.84
C VAL A 37 5.53 -19.98 -4.06
N ALA A 38 5.03 -20.47 -5.20
CA ALA A 38 5.73 -20.39 -6.47
C ALA A 38 5.52 -19.00 -7.07
N ARG A 39 6.62 -18.37 -7.48
CA ARG A 39 6.64 -17.05 -8.12
C ARG A 39 6.79 -17.21 -9.63
N PRO A 40 6.21 -16.30 -10.43
CA PRO A 40 6.32 -16.37 -11.89
C PRO A 40 7.78 -16.15 -12.35
N GLY A 41 8.12 -16.72 -13.52
CA GLY A 41 9.40 -16.47 -14.16
C GLY A 41 9.59 -14.98 -14.49
N GLY A 42 10.73 -14.42 -14.13
CA GLY A 42 11.01 -12.98 -14.28
C GLY A 42 10.55 -12.09 -13.11
N TYR A 43 10.19 -12.71 -11.98
CA TYR A 43 9.80 -12.00 -10.76
C TYR A 43 10.89 -11.02 -10.29
N LEU A 44 10.55 -9.72 -10.24
CA LEU A 44 11.43 -8.60 -9.84
C LEU A 44 12.74 -8.47 -10.63
N THR A 45 12.98 -9.28 -11.65
CA THR A 45 14.19 -9.22 -12.47
C THR A 45 14.01 -8.20 -13.58
N SER A 46 14.99 -7.29 -13.73
CA SER A 46 15.03 -6.36 -14.84
C SER A 46 16.13 -6.73 -15.82
N ASN A 47 15.80 -6.92 -17.09
CA ASN A 47 16.82 -7.05 -18.16
C ASN A 47 17.36 -5.69 -18.63
N LYS A 48 16.71 -4.58 -18.25
CA LYS A 48 17.12 -3.20 -18.63
C LYS A 48 16.81 -2.21 -17.50
N GLU A 49 17.74 -1.31 -17.19
CA GLU A 49 17.52 -0.23 -16.22
C GLU A 49 16.70 0.92 -16.83
N ILE A 50 15.45 0.65 -17.19
CA ILE A 50 14.53 1.72 -17.60
C ILE A 50 13.90 2.29 -16.33
N PRO A 51 14.15 3.56 -15.98
CA PRO A 51 13.53 4.16 -14.81
C PRO A 51 12.03 4.31 -15.05
N ALA A 52 11.23 3.71 -14.19
CA ALA A 52 9.79 3.91 -14.16
C ALA A 52 9.38 4.81 -12.99
N ARG A 53 8.33 5.59 -13.24
CA ARG A 53 7.65 6.40 -12.24
C ARG A 53 6.16 6.07 -12.37
N MET A 54 5.59 5.43 -11.37
CA MET A 54 4.18 5.06 -11.36
C MET A 54 3.53 5.67 -10.13
N LEU A 55 2.45 6.42 -10.34
CA LEU A 55 1.66 6.98 -9.28
C LEU A 55 0.45 6.07 -9.05
N VAL A 56 0.26 5.61 -7.81
CA VAL A 56 -0.82 4.68 -7.46
C VAL A 56 -1.60 5.18 -6.25
N GLY A 57 -2.91 5.23 -6.41
CA GLY A 57 -3.87 5.41 -5.31
C GLY A 57 -4.46 4.06 -4.93
N ILE A 58 -4.97 3.95 -3.70
CA ILE A 58 -5.67 2.73 -3.23
C ILE A 58 -6.97 2.52 -4.03
N HIS A 59 -7.61 3.62 -4.45
CA HIS A 59 -8.78 3.66 -5.30
C HIS A 59 -8.82 5.02 -6.04
N GLU A 60 -9.70 5.16 -7.03
CA GLU A 60 -9.82 6.35 -7.90
C GLU A 60 -10.11 7.67 -7.17
N ASN A 61 -10.68 7.58 -5.97
CA ASN A 61 -11.06 8.71 -5.11
C ASN A 61 -10.13 8.87 -3.89
N ALA A 62 -8.96 8.22 -3.88
CA ALA A 62 -8.05 8.33 -2.75
C ALA A 62 -7.50 9.76 -2.64
N SER A 63 -7.36 10.28 -1.41
CA SER A 63 -6.68 11.55 -1.15
C SER A 63 -5.16 11.38 -0.98
N THR A 64 -4.72 10.13 -0.78
CA THR A 64 -3.31 9.76 -0.59
C THR A 64 -2.85 8.91 -1.76
N TRP A 65 -1.76 9.34 -2.40
CA TRP A 65 -1.18 8.69 -3.56
C TRP A 65 0.29 8.41 -3.30
N TYR A 66 0.74 7.28 -3.83
CA TYR A 66 2.12 6.82 -3.66
C TYR A 66 2.82 6.85 -5.00
N LEU A 67 3.91 7.62 -5.08
CA LEU A 67 4.79 7.63 -6.23
C LEU A 67 5.86 6.57 -6.03
N TYR A 68 5.78 5.52 -6.85
CA TYR A 68 6.75 4.45 -6.94
C TYR A 68 7.80 4.79 -7.99
N ARG A 69 9.07 4.74 -7.61
CA ARG A 69 10.22 5.00 -8.48
C ARG A 69 11.22 3.85 -8.39
N GLY A 70 11.70 3.40 -9.53
CA GLY A 70 12.69 2.33 -9.58
C GLY A 70 12.78 1.74 -10.98
N SER A 71 13.28 0.51 -11.07
CA SER A 71 13.28 -0.22 -12.33
C SER A 71 11.85 -0.51 -12.80
N ARG A 72 11.57 -0.30 -14.09
CA ARG A 72 10.28 -0.61 -14.72
C ARG A 72 9.80 -2.03 -14.44
N ALA A 73 10.69 -3.02 -14.48
CA ALA A 73 10.30 -4.40 -14.21
C ALA A 73 9.83 -4.60 -12.77
N VAL A 74 10.48 -3.96 -11.80
CA VAL A 74 10.12 -4.02 -10.38
C VAL A 74 8.77 -3.34 -10.14
N VAL A 75 8.60 -2.10 -10.63
CA VAL A 75 7.36 -1.33 -10.46
C VAL A 75 6.18 -2.05 -11.11
N ASP A 76 6.34 -2.56 -12.32
CA ASP A 76 5.30 -3.31 -13.04
C ASP A 76 4.98 -4.65 -12.36
N THR A 77 5.99 -5.36 -11.83
CA THR A 77 5.77 -6.61 -11.08
C THR A 77 4.98 -6.38 -9.79
N LEU A 78 5.19 -5.25 -9.13
CA LEU A 78 4.52 -4.94 -7.87
C LEU A 78 3.10 -4.44 -8.05
N LEU A 79 2.83 -3.69 -9.13
CA LEU A 79 1.60 -2.91 -9.25
C LEU A 79 0.66 -3.44 -10.34
N ASN A 80 1.18 -4.19 -11.31
CA ASN A 80 0.43 -4.54 -12.52
C ASN A 80 0.44 -6.05 -12.82
N LYS A 81 1.47 -6.79 -12.39
CA LYS A 81 1.58 -8.24 -12.62
C LYS A 81 1.23 -9.07 -11.38
N PRO A 82 0.74 -10.30 -11.56
CA PRO A 82 0.55 -11.21 -10.44
C PRO A 82 1.89 -11.58 -9.80
N MET A 83 2.01 -11.40 -8.49
CA MET A 83 3.23 -11.73 -7.74
C MET A 83 3.34 -13.21 -7.36
N ASN A 84 2.20 -13.92 -7.33
CA ASN A 84 2.11 -15.33 -6.97
C ASN A 84 1.53 -16.09 -8.15
N HIS A 85 2.23 -17.14 -8.61
CA HIS A 85 1.77 -17.96 -9.71
C HIS A 85 0.95 -19.16 -9.20
N SER A 86 1.47 -19.87 -8.19
CA SER A 86 0.75 -20.96 -7.56
C SER A 86 1.17 -21.12 -6.10
N ILE A 87 0.23 -21.55 -5.28
CA ILE A 87 0.47 -21.89 -3.88
C ILE A 87 0.37 -23.40 -3.79
N THR A 88 1.49 -24.06 -3.50
CA THR A 88 1.54 -25.53 -3.37
C THR A 88 1.77 -25.90 -1.92
N SER A 89 1.14 -27.00 -1.49
CA SER A 89 1.28 -27.55 -0.14
C SER A 89 1.18 -29.06 -0.22
N PRO A 90 1.90 -29.82 0.62
CA PRO A 90 1.73 -31.27 0.71
C PRO A 90 0.30 -31.68 1.09
N LEU A 91 -0.47 -30.78 1.72
CA LEU A 91 -1.88 -31.01 2.08
C LEU A 91 -2.86 -30.74 0.93
N GLY A 92 -2.40 -30.19 -0.20
CA GLY A 92 -3.22 -29.92 -1.38
C GLY A 92 -4.52 -29.18 -1.07
N ALA A 93 -5.64 -29.69 -1.58
CA ALA A 93 -6.98 -29.12 -1.40
C ALA A 93 -7.53 -29.19 0.04
N ALA A 94 -6.90 -29.97 0.93
CA ALA A 94 -7.32 -30.05 2.33
C ALA A 94 -6.77 -28.89 3.17
N LEU A 95 -5.70 -28.23 2.73
CA LEU A 95 -5.08 -27.13 3.47
C LEU A 95 -6.07 -25.98 3.78
N PRO A 96 -6.87 -25.47 2.82
CA PRO A 96 -7.79 -24.36 3.11
C PRO A 96 -8.88 -24.77 4.12
N LEU A 97 -9.40 -25.99 4.04
CA LEU A 97 -10.36 -26.50 5.03
C LEU A 97 -9.71 -26.62 6.41
N PHE A 98 -8.48 -27.14 6.48
CA PHE A 98 -7.74 -27.24 7.73
C PHE A 98 -7.49 -25.85 8.35
N LEU A 99 -7.05 -24.86 7.57
CA LEU A 99 -6.85 -23.49 8.04
C LEU A 99 -8.14 -22.83 8.51
N ARG A 100 -9.27 -23.09 7.83
CA ARG A 100 -10.60 -22.65 8.28
C ARG A 100 -10.99 -23.30 9.60
N GLY A 101 -10.76 -24.60 9.75
CA GLY A 101 -10.99 -25.33 11.00
C GLY A 101 -10.15 -24.76 12.16
N LEU A 102 -8.86 -24.52 11.93
CA LEU A 102 -7.99 -23.84 12.92
C LEU A 102 -8.50 -22.43 13.26
N GLY A 103 -8.96 -21.67 12.26
CA GLY A 103 -9.52 -20.34 12.48
C GLY A 103 -10.80 -20.36 13.33
N ALA A 104 -11.70 -21.29 13.06
CA ALA A 104 -12.91 -21.50 13.86
C ALA A 104 -12.56 -21.91 15.29
N LEU A 105 -11.62 -22.86 15.46
CA LEU A 105 -11.16 -23.31 16.78
C LEU A 105 -10.50 -22.17 17.57
N GLN A 106 -9.69 -21.33 16.92
CA GLN A 106 -9.09 -20.14 17.54
C GLN A 106 -10.17 -19.19 18.06
N LEU A 107 -11.20 -18.91 17.25
CA LEU A 107 -12.28 -18.01 17.62
C LEU A 107 -13.11 -18.57 18.78
N ILE A 108 -13.46 -19.85 18.75
CA ILE A 108 -14.16 -20.53 19.84
C ILE A 108 -13.34 -20.46 21.13
N ALA A 109 -12.04 -20.76 21.07
CA ALA A 109 -11.16 -20.70 22.24
C ALA A 109 -11.08 -19.28 22.81
N MET A 110 -10.91 -18.26 21.96
CA MET A 110 -10.87 -16.86 22.41
C MET A 110 -12.20 -16.40 23.03
N THR A 111 -13.33 -16.78 22.44
CA THR A 111 -14.66 -16.46 22.98
C THR A 111 -14.90 -17.17 24.32
N PHE A 112 -14.50 -18.43 24.43
CA PHE A 112 -14.58 -19.18 25.69
C PHE A 112 -13.76 -18.52 26.79
N VAL A 113 -12.51 -18.16 26.50
CA VAL A 113 -11.62 -17.45 27.44
C VAL A 113 -12.19 -16.09 27.84
N ALA A 114 -12.78 -15.35 26.90
CA ALA A 114 -13.40 -14.06 27.18
C ALA A 114 -14.67 -14.19 28.04
N ALA A 115 -15.44 -15.26 27.84
CA ALA A 115 -16.63 -15.56 28.63
C ALA A 115 -16.28 -16.02 30.06
N GLN A 116 -15.18 -16.76 30.20
CA GLN A 116 -14.64 -17.12 31.51
C GLN A 116 -14.02 -15.89 32.17
N LYS A 117 -14.68 -15.37 33.21
CA LYS A 117 -14.17 -14.27 34.04
C LYS A 117 -13.02 -14.72 34.95
N GLY A 118 -11.97 -15.30 34.37
CA GLY A 118 -10.85 -15.91 35.08
C GLY A 118 -9.50 -15.34 34.67
N TRP A 119 -8.45 -15.81 35.36
CA TRP A 119 -7.05 -15.44 35.09
C TRP A 119 -6.58 -15.79 33.68
N ASP A 120 -7.25 -16.75 33.02
CA ASP A 120 -6.98 -17.13 31.64
C ASP A 120 -7.21 -15.97 30.64
N GLY A 121 -8.27 -15.17 30.86
CA GLY A 121 -8.53 -13.98 30.05
C GLY A 121 -7.46 -12.90 30.22
N VAL A 122 -6.98 -12.70 31.45
CA VAL A 122 -5.90 -11.75 31.75
C VAL A 122 -4.60 -12.20 31.08
N ALA A 123 -4.27 -13.49 31.16
CA ALA A 123 -3.08 -14.05 30.53
C ALA A 123 -3.14 -13.92 29.00
N LEU A 124 -4.27 -14.26 28.37
CA LEU A 124 -4.45 -14.10 26.93
C LEU A 124 -4.32 -12.63 26.49
N LEU A 125 -4.90 -11.69 27.25
CA LEU A 125 -4.80 -10.26 26.97
C LEU A 125 -3.35 -9.76 27.09
N ALA A 126 -2.62 -10.21 28.10
CA ALA A 126 -1.20 -9.90 28.27
C ALA A 126 -0.36 -10.39 27.08
N LEU A 127 -0.63 -11.61 26.59
CA LEU A 127 0.06 -12.16 25.41
C LEU A 127 -0.26 -11.38 24.12
N ILE A 128 -1.52 -11.01 23.91
CA ILE A 128 -1.93 -10.20 22.75
C ILE A 128 -1.24 -8.85 22.79
N THR A 129 -1.25 -8.18 23.94
CA THR A 129 -0.64 -6.86 24.13
C THR A 129 0.88 -6.92 23.95
N GLY A 130 1.53 -7.91 24.55
CA GLY A 130 2.97 -8.14 24.39
C GLY A 130 3.35 -8.44 22.94
N THR A 131 2.55 -9.24 22.23
CA THR A 131 2.78 -9.53 20.80
C THR A 131 2.60 -8.27 19.95
N ARG A 132 1.57 -7.46 20.23
CA ARG A 132 1.34 -6.18 19.54
C ARG A 132 2.49 -5.20 19.76
N ALA A 133 2.95 -5.05 21.00
CA ALA A 133 4.09 -4.22 21.35
C ALA A 133 5.37 -4.69 20.65
N THR A 134 5.64 -6.01 20.69
CA THR A 134 6.80 -6.61 20.03
C THR A 134 6.74 -6.42 18.51
N ASN A 135 5.58 -6.60 17.89
CA ASN A 135 5.42 -6.33 16.45
C ASN A 135 5.70 -4.87 16.13
N LYS A 136 5.15 -3.93 16.90
CA LYS A 136 5.36 -2.49 16.67
C LYS A 136 6.83 -2.09 16.82
N LEU A 137 7.54 -2.64 17.81
CA LEU A 137 8.93 -2.30 18.12
C LEU A 137 9.94 -3.01 17.20
N CYS A 138 9.75 -4.30 16.96
CA CYS A 138 10.74 -5.12 16.24
C CYS A 138 10.45 -5.23 14.73
N TYR A 139 9.17 -5.21 14.35
CA TYR A 139 8.68 -5.50 13.00
C TYR A 139 7.87 -4.33 12.45
N SER A 140 8.52 -3.18 12.25
CA SER A 140 7.95 -2.13 11.40
C SER A 140 7.72 -2.70 9.99
N GLU A 141 6.52 -2.49 9.45
CA GLU A 141 6.12 -2.97 8.11
C GLU A 141 7.13 -2.54 7.04
N ASP A 142 7.63 -1.31 7.13
CA ASP A 142 8.68 -0.79 6.26
C ASP A 142 9.98 -1.60 6.34
N ARG A 143 10.34 -2.08 7.53
CA ARG A 143 11.55 -2.90 7.72
C ARG A 143 11.39 -4.25 7.05
N LEU A 144 10.21 -4.88 7.16
CA LEU A 144 9.91 -6.14 6.48
C LEU A 144 9.91 -5.97 4.96
N ALA A 145 9.28 -4.92 4.45
CA ALA A 145 9.28 -4.59 3.03
C ALA A 145 10.71 -4.34 2.51
N ARG A 146 11.52 -3.55 3.23
CA ARG A 146 12.92 -3.30 2.87
C ARG A 146 13.77 -4.57 2.91
N LEU A 147 13.60 -5.42 3.91
CA LEU A 147 14.32 -6.70 4.00
C LEU A 147 13.96 -7.64 2.86
N TRP A 148 12.68 -7.71 2.52
CA TRP A 148 12.19 -8.51 1.40
C TRP A 148 12.74 -8.00 0.05
N MET A 149 12.68 -6.69 -0.19
CA MET A 149 13.25 -6.07 -1.40
C MET A 149 14.76 -6.33 -1.50
N ARG A 150 15.50 -6.17 -0.40
CA ARG A 150 16.95 -6.45 -0.36
C ARG A 150 17.27 -7.92 -0.64
N ARG A 151 16.51 -8.85 -0.05
CA ARG A 151 16.70 -10.29 -0.26
C ARG A 151 16.50 -10.66 -1.74
N ASP A 152 15.56 -10.01 -2.40
CA ASP A 152 15.22 -10.28 -3.80
C ASP A 152 16.02 -9.36 -4.76
N GLY A 153 17.02 -8.60 -4.27
CA GLY A 153 17.91 -7.75 -5.07
C GLY A 153 17.23 -6.53 -5.72
N ALA A 154 16.01 -6.21 -5.32
CA ALA A 154 15.24 -5.11 -5.87
C ALA A 154 15.37 -3.85 -5.00
N SER A 155 15.46 -2.69 -5.64
CA SER A 155 15.40 -1.38 -4.97
C SER A 155 14.27 -0.55 -5.57
N MET A 156 13.52 0.11 -4.68
CA MET A 156 12.41 0.98 -5.06
C MET A 156 12.25 2.07 -4.01
N GLU A 157 12.04 3.29 -4.50
CA GLU A 157 11.68 4.44 -3.68
C GLU A 157 10.17 4.64 -3.75
N VAL A 158 9.53 4.78 -2.60
CA VAL A 158 8.09 5.07 -2.49
C VAL A 158 7.92 6.36 -1.72
N ARG A 159 7.18 7.31 -2.28
CA ARG A 159 6.82 8.56 -1.59
C ARG A 159 5.32 8.74 -1.57
N GLY A 160 4.77 8.96 -0.37
CA GLY A 160 3.37 9.30 -0.18
C GLY A 160 3.15 10.81 -0.32
N TYR A 161 2.14 11.18 -1.09
CA TYR A 161 1.64 12.54 -1.23
C TYR A 161 0.17 12.57 -0.84
N ARG A 162 -0.18 13.49 0.07
CA ARG A 162 -1.57 13.75 0.44
C ARG A 162 -2.03 15.03 -0.23
N PHE A 163 -3.06 14.92 -1.06
CA PHE A 163 -3.64 16.05 -1.76
C PHE A 163 -4.89 16.55 -1.01
N GLY A 164 -5.09 17.86 -0.99
CA GLY A 164 -6.27 18.49 -0.39
C GLY A 164 -7.57 18.27 -1.19
N GLY A 165 -7.45 17.90 -2.47
CA GLY A 165 -8.59 17.62 -3.34
C GLY A 165 -8.19 16.89 -4.61
N ARG A 166 -9.17 16.21 -5.21
CA ARG A 166 -9.00 15.38 -6.43
C ARG A 166 -8.58 16.23 -7.63
N THR A 167 -9.19 17.39 -7.82
CA THR A 167 -8.88 18.30 -8.93
C THR A 167 -7.43 18.78 -8.87
N ALA A 168 -7.00 19.31 -7.72
CA ALA A 168 -5.62 19.76 -7.53
C ALA A 168 -4.58 18.65 -7.82
N MET A 169 -4.89 17.42 -7.42
CA MET A 169 -4.06 16.26 -7.74
C MET A 169 -4.00 15.97 -9.24
N LEU A 170 -5.15 15.89 -9.91
CA LEU A 170 -5.19 15.60 -11.34
C LEU A 170 -4.48 16.68 -12.15
N GLY A 171 -4.60 17.95 -11.74
CA GLY A 171 -3.88 19.06 -12.35
C GLY A 171 -2.37 18.94 -12.15
N ALA A 172 -1.93 18.54 -10.94
CA ALA A 172 -0.52 18.27 -10.69
C ALA A 172 0.02 17.13 -11.57
N ILE A 173 -0.74 16.05 -11.73
CA ILE A 173 -0.39 14.93 -12.62
C ILE A 173 -0.30 15.43 -14.08
N GLN A 174 -1.28 16.20 -14.53
CA GLN A 174 -1.31 16.74 -15.89
C GLN A 174 -0.10 17.67 -16.17
N LEU A 175 0.29 18.49 -15.19
CA LEU A 175 1.49 19.34 -15.28
C LEU A 175 2.81 18.56 -15.28
N LEU A 176 2.84 17.40 -14.62
CA LEU A 176 4.03 16.54 -14.57
C LEU A 176 4.13 15.62 -15.80
N LYS A 177 3.03 15.38 -16.50
CA LYS A 177 2.98 14.59 -17.72
C LYS A 177 3.60 15.38 -18.88
N SER A 178 4.37 14.72 -19.73
CA SER A 178 4.91 15.32 -20.96
C SER A 178 3.85 15.48 -22.05
N GLU A 179 2.79 14.67 -22.01
CA GLU A 179 1.73 14.63 -23.01
C GLU A 179 0.50 15.42 -22.57
N LYS A 180 -0.11 16.12 -23.53
CA LYS A 180 -1.35 16.89 -23.33
C LYS A 180 -2.63 16.05 -23.39
N VAL A 181 -2.53 14.72 -23.45
CA VAL A 181 -3.70 13.85 -23.53
C VAL A 181 -4.45 13.86 -22.20
N THR A 182 -5.71 14.30 -22.22
CA THR A 182 -6.60 14.47 -21.05
C THR A 182 -7.68 13.39 -20.93
N ALA A 183 -7.79 12.49 -21.91
CA ALA A 183 -8.83 11.44 -21.96
C ALA A 183 -8.82 10.51 -20.73
N TRP A 184 -7.64 10.30 -20.12
CA TRP A 184 -7.50 9.51 -18.89
C TRP A 184 -8.25 10.10 -17.67
N MET A 185 -8.64 11.37 -17.75
CA MET A 185 -9.38 12.06 -16.70
C MET A 185 -10.89 12.00 -16.91
N ASP A 186 -11.39 11.54 -18.07
CA ASP A 186 -12.82 11.62 -18.41
C ASP A 186 -13.68 10.73 -17.51
N ASP A 187 -13.17 9.56 -17.13
CA ASP A 187 -13.82 8.64 -16.18
C ASP A 187 -13.79 9.18 -14.74
N ILE A 188 -12.93 10.17 -14.49
CA ILE A 188 -12.64 10.70 -13.16
C ILE A 188 -13.37 12.03 -12.94
N LEU A 189 -13.17 12.99 -13.82
CA LEU A 189 -13.81 14.30 -13.82
C LEU A 189 -14.72 14.40 -15.04
N THR A 190 -16.01 14.55 -14.80
CA THR A 190 -17.00 14.79 -15.85
C THR A 190 -16.54 15.95 -16.75
N PRO A 191 -16.54 15.76 -18.09
CA PRO A 191 -16.27 16.85 -19.03
C PRO A 191 -17.21 18.03 -18.77
N SER A 192 -16.65 19.21 -18.54
CA SER A 192 -17.41 20.43 -18.27
C SER A 192 -16.65 21.67 -18.79
N PRO A 193 -17.34 22.78 -19.08
CA PRO A 193 -16.68 24.02 -19.49
C PRO A 193 -15.64 24.50 -18.47
N SER A 194 -15.95 24.39 -17.17
CA SER A 194 -15.01 24.73 -16.09
C SER A 194 -13.75 23.85 -16.14
N ARG A 195 -13.89 22.55 -16.45
CA ARG A 195 -12.74 21.64 -16.60
C ARG A 195 -11.87 22.01 -17.80
N GLU A 196 -12.47 22.31 -18.95
CA GLU A 196 -11.72 22.74 -20.14
C GLU A 196 -10.92 24.00 -19.86
N VAL A 197 -11.54 24.96 -19.17
CA VAL A 197 -10.91 26.22 -18.79
C VAL A 197 -9.75 26.00 -17.84
N TRP A 198 -9.95 25.15 -16.84
CA TRP A 198 -8.94 24.77 -15.89
C TRP A 198 -7.72 24.13 -16.56
N LEU A 199 -7.94 23.17 -17.47
CA LEU A 199 -6.88 22.49 -18.21
C LEU A 199 -6.11 23.44 -19.13
N ALA A 200 -6.81 24.36 -19.80
CA ALA A 200 -6.19 25.40 -20.62
C ALA A 200 -5.27 26.29 -19.76
N ARG A 201 -5.72 26.71 -18.57
CA ARG A 201 -4.89 27.48 -17.62
C ARG A 201 -3.64 26.72 -17.17
N LEU A 202 -3.77 25.43 -16.86
CA LEU A 202 -2.63 24.59 -16.49
C LEU A 202 -1.61 24.47 -17.64
N ASN A 203 -2.09 24.38 -18.88
CA ASN A 203 -1.24 24.28 -20.07
C ASN A 203 -0.71 25.64 -20.57
N GLY A 204 -1.10 26.76 -19.94
CA GLY A 204 -0.73 28.12 -20.36
C GLY A 204 -1.41 28.58 -21.66
N GLU A 205 -2.51 27.94 -22.06
CA GLU A 205 -3.20 28.22 -23.33
C GLU A 205 -4.12 29.44 -23.20
N THR A 206 -3.83 30.50 -23.97
CA THR A 206 -4.55 31.80 -23.92
C THR A 206 -5.30 32.10 -25.23
N GLY A 207 -6.15 31.17 -25.66
CA GLY A 207 -6.95 31.30 -26.88
C GLY A 207 -8.18 32.22 -26.75
N LYS A 208 -8.68 32.73 -27.89
CA LYS A 208 -9.96 33.49 -27.93
C LYS A 208 -11.17 32.66 -27.47
N LYS A 209 -11.19 31.36 -27.81
CA LYS A 209 -12.22 30.39 -27.37
C LYS A 209 -12.26 30.26 -25.84
N GLN A 210 -11.08 30.27 -25.22
CA GLN A 210 -10.90 30.16 -23.78
C GLN A 210 -11.41 31.41 -23.04
N LYS A 211 -11.06 32.61 -23.53
CA LYS A 211 -11.57 33.86 -22.96
C LYS A 211 -13.10 33.96 -23.01
N LYS A 212 -13.73 33.42 -24.06
CA LYS A 212 -15.19 33.34 -24.16
C LYS A 212 -15.76 32.40 -23.08
N LEU A 213 -15.22 31.20 -22.94
CA LEU A 213 -15.63 30.25 -21.91
C LEU A 213 -15.44 30.80 -20.48
N GLU A 214 -14.34 31.52 -20.21
CA GLU A 214 -14.08 32.18 -18.92
C GLU A 214 -15.08 33.30 -18.59
N ASN A 215 -15.59 33.99 -19.60
CA ASN A 215 -16.61 35.01 -19.43
C ASN A 215 -17.97 34.41 -19.08
N ASP A 216 -18.27 33.22 -19.58
CA ASP A 216 -19.54 32.50 -19.37
C ASP A 216 -19.60 31.76 -18.01
N LEU A 217 -18.49 31.73 -17.25
CA LEU A 217 -18.38 31.04 -15.95
C LEU A 217 -18.95 31.87 -14.78
N SER A 218 -19.59 31.19 -13.83
CA SER A 218 -20.08 31.81 -12.60
C SER A 218 -18.94 32.28 -11.69
N GLU A 219 -19.22 33.21 -10.77
CA GLU A 219 -18.24 33.67 -9.78
C GLU A 219 -17.71 32.53 -8.92
N HIS A 220 -18.59 31.58 -8.54
CA HIS A 220 -18.21 30.39 -7.80
C HIS A 220 -17.22 29.52 -8.58
N ASP A 221 -17.48 29.29 -9.88
CA ASP A 221 -16.58 28.50 -10.73
C ASP A 221 -15.21 29.18 -10.90
N ARG A 222 -15.18 30.50 -11.00
CA ARG A 222 -13.92 31.27 -11.09
C ARG A 222 -13.07 31.12 -9.83
N SER A 223 -13.69 31.23 -8.66
CA SER A 223 -13.00 31.01 -7.37
C SER A 223 -12.48 29.57 -7.26
N TRP A 224 -13.31 28.59 -7.62
CA TRP A 224 -12.92 27.19 -7.67
C TRP A 224 -11.74 26.94 -8.62
N LEU A 225 -11.75 27.58 -9.80
CA LEU A 225 -10.68 27.50 -10.79
C LEU A 225 -9.36 28.05 -10.27
N GLU A 226 -9.39 29.22 -9.64
CA GLU A 226 -8.20 29.86 -9.10
C GLU A 226 -7.53 29.00 -8.03
N ILE A 227 -8.33 28.53 -7.06
CA ILE A 227 -7.85 27.69 -5.96
C ILE A 227 -7.22 26.40 -6.50
N ASN A 228 -7.92 25.68 -7.37
CA ASN A 228 -7.44 24.40 -7.88
C ASN A 228 -6.22 24.55 -8.81
N THR A 229 -6.17 25.62 -9.61
CA THR A 229 -4.99 25.91 -10.45
C THR A 229 -3.77 26.16 -9.58
N LYS A 230 -3.89 27.04 -8.57
CA LYS A 230 -2.80 27.36 -7.64
C LYS A 230 -2.32 26.13 -6.88
N GLN A 231 -3.24 25.32 -6.35
CA GLN A 231 -2.90 24.08 -5.65
C GLN A 231 -2.22 23.05 -6.57
N SER A 232 -2.67 22.92 -7.82
CA SER A 232 -2.06 22.00 -8.81
C SER A 232 -0.62 22.38 -9.10
N ILE A 233 -0.35 23.67 -9.33
CA ILE A 233 0.99 24.19 -9.63
C ILE A 233 1.92 23.98 -8.43
N LEU A 234 1.46 24.32 -7.22
CA LEU A 234 2.23 24.11 -5.99
C LEU A 234 2.57 22.64 -5.78
N ALA A 235 1.59 21.75 -5.95
CA ALA A 235 1.80 20.32 -5.78
C ALA A 235 2.76 19.76 -6.84
N ALA A 236 2.62 20.16 -8.10
CA ALA A 236 3.56 19.78 -9.17
C ALA A 236 4.98 20.27 -8.86
N GLY A 237 5.13 21.50 -8.34
CA GLY A 237 6.40 22.06 -7.91
C GLY A 237 7.05 21.25 -6.78
N ILE A 238 6.29 20.88 -5.74
CA ILE A 238 6.76 20.04 -4.63
C ILE A 238 7.18 18.66 -5.13
N ILE A 239 6.42 18.05 -6.04
CA ILE A 239 6.78 16.73 -6.58
C ILE A 239 8.03 16.86 -7.46
N LYS A 240 8.13 17.89 -8.29
CA LYS A 240 9.27 18.12 -9.19
C LYS A 240 10.57 18.37 -8.41
N SER A 241 10.55 19.22 -7.39
CA SER A 241 11.72 19.48 -6.54
C SER A 241 12.20 18.23 -5.83
N ASN A 242 11.27 17.39 -5.38
CA ASN A 242 11.55 16.12 -4.74
C ASN A 242 11.97 14.99 -5.70
N THR A 243 11.77 15.17 -7.01
CA THR A 243 12.06 14.15 -8.04
C THR A 243 13.29 14.45 -8.88
N SER A 244 13.90 15.64 -8.77
CA SER A 244 15.23 15.92 -9.30
C SER A 244 16.24 14.90 -8.75
N PRO A 245 17.18 14.39 -9.57
CA PRO A 245 18.22 13.50 -9.05
C PRO A 245 19.01 14.26 -8.00
N VAL A 246 19.01 13.77 -6.76
CA VAL A 246 20.03 14.18 -5.80
C VAL A 246 21.34 13.66 -6.38
N SER A 247 22.16 14.55 -6.91
CA SER A 247 23.55 14.29 -7.21
C SER A 247 24.27 14.02 -5.89
N ILE A 248 24.19 12.79 -5.40
CA ILE A 248 25.07 12.30 -4.34
C ILE A 248 26.31 11.76 -5.08
N PRO A 249 27.49 12.38 -4.95
CA PRO A 249 28.72 11.76 -5.40
C PRO A 249 28.86 10.45 -4.65
N ILE A 250 29.08 9.36 -5.40
CA ILE A 250 29.44 8.06 -4.84
C ILE A 250 30.78 8.25 -4.12
N ALA A 251 30.74 8.51 -2.81
CA ALA A 251 31.88 8.31 -1.96
C ALA A 251 31.94 6.81 -1.68
N ALA A 252 32.85 6.13 -2.37
CA ALA A 252 33.25 4.78 -2.04
C ALA A 252 33.84 4.76 -0.62
N CYS A 253 33.31 3.86 0.22
CA CYS A 253 33.95 3.25 1.38
C CYS A 253 33.23 1.93 1.68
#